data_AF-A0A352NKF6-F1
#
_entry.id   AF-A0A352NKF6-F1
#
_cell.length_a   1.000
_cell.length_b   1.000
_cell.length_c   1.000
_cell.angle_alpha   90.00
_cell.angle_beta   90.00
_cell.angle_gamma   90.00
#
_symmetry.space_group_name_H-M   'P 1'
#
loop_
_entity.id
_entity.type
_entity.pdbx_description
1 polymer ?
#
loop_
_entity_poly.entity_id
_entity_poly.type
_entity_poly.pdbx_seq_one_letter_code
_entity_poly.pdbx_strand_id
1 'polypeptide(L)'
;DRNKVYRLGVVLADLENPERLLYRSPNPVLSPETEYEIGKKGESWVPNVVFTCGAVPAQDKEVLDATDEILVYYGAADTHICLATGRVGELLPESVRQEVMGKNLCHL
;
A
#
# COMPACT_ATOMS: atom_id res chain seq x y z
N ASP A 1 5.09 -5.34 15.09
CA ASP A 1 5.60 -6.65 15.60
C ASP A 1 5.96 -6.50 17.09
N ARG A 2 6.74 -7.41 17.70
CA ARG A 2 7.21 -7.24 19.11
C ARG A 2 8.10 -6.01 19.31
N ASN A 3 8.69 -5.49 18.24
CA ASN A 3 9.55 -4.30 18.23
C ASN A 3 8.75 -3.02 17.90
N LYS A 4 7.41 -3.11 17.85
CA LYS A 4 6.48 -2.02 17.51
C LYS A 4 6.70 -1.36 16.14
N VAL A 5 7.41 -2.02 15.22
CA VAL A 5 7.59 -1.49 13.86
C VAL A 5 6.24 -1.47 13.13
N TYR A 6 5.85 -0.28 12.64
CA TYR A 6 4.66 -0.07 11.83
C TYR A 6 5.04 -0.10 10.35
N ARG A 7 4.27 -0.85 9.54
CA ARG A 7 4.53 -1.13 8.14
C ARG A 7 3.22 -1.13 7.35
N LEU A 8 3.28 -0.86 6.06
CA LEU A 8 2.13 -0.95 5.17
C LEU A 8 2.08 -2.31 4.48
N GLY A 9 0.87 -2.84 4.30
CA GLY A 9 0.56 -3.93 3.39
C GLY A 9 -0.56 -3.50 2.45
N VAL A 10 -0.98 -4.39 1.55
CA VAL A 10 -2.14 -4.15 0.68
C VAL A 10 -3.20 -5.22 0.87
N VAL A 11 -4.45 -4.83 0.67
CA VAL A 11 -5.61 -5.73 0.58
C VAL A 11 -6.35 -5.44 -0.73
N LEU A 12 -6.89 -6.49 -1.33
CA LEU A 12 -7.88 -6.39 -2.40
C LEU A 12 -9.20 -6.89 -1.81
N ALA A 13 -10.22 -6.03 -1.82
CA ALA A 13 -11.59 -6.39 -1.48
C ALA A 13 -12.40 -6.69 -2.75
N ASP A 14 -13.49 -7.42 -2.58
CA ASP A 14 -14.50 -7.63 -3.61
C ASP A 14 -15.25 -6.31 -3.88
N LEU A 15 -15.53 -6.02 -5.16
CA LEU A 15 -16.10 -4.75 -5.60
C LEU A 15 -17.58 -4.59 -5.19
N GLU A 16 -18.34 -5.69 -5.14
CA GLU A 16 -19.76 -5.67 -4.76
C GLU A 16 -19.94 -5.88 -3.26
N ASN A 17 -19.05 -6.63 -2.60
CA ASN A 17 -19.09 -6.88 -1.17
C ASN A 17 -17.72 -6.66 -0.48
N PRO A 18 -17.40 -5.42 -0.05
CA PRO A 18 -16.06 -5.09 0.45
C PRO A 18 -15.67 -5.79 1.78
N GLU A 19 -16.60 -6.44 2.49
CA GLU A 19 -16.26 -7.30 3.63
C GLU A 19 -15.49 -8.57 3.20
N ARG A 20 -15.66 -8.98 1.94
CA ARG A 20 -14.96 -10.13 1.36
C ARG A 20 -13.60 -9.69 0.82
N LEU A 21 -12.54 -10.04 1.55
CA LEU A 21 -11.17 -9.89 1.05
C LEU A 21 -10.86 -10.97 0.00
N LEU A 22 -10.50 -10.53 -1.20
CA LEU A 22 -10.00 -11.39 -2.29
C LEU A 22 -8.51 -11.69 -2.13
N TYR A 23 -7.74 -10.74 -1.60
CA TYR A 23 -6.31 -10.90 -1.31
C TYR A 23 -5.87 -10.00 -0.15
N ARG A 24 -4.81 -10.44 0.53
CA ARG A 24 -4.04 -9.66 1.50
C ARG A 24 -2.57 -10.00 1.32
N SER A 25 -1.70 -8.99 1.27
CA SER A 25 -0.27 -9.25 1.12
C SER A 25 0.28 -10.01 2.33
N PRO A 26 1.04 -11.12 2.13
CA PRO A 26 1.67 -11.85 3.22
C PRO A 26 2.86 -11.07 3.80
N ASN A 27 3.49 -10.25 2.96
CA ASN A 27 4.60 -9.38 3.31
C ASN A 27 4.17 -7.90 3.27
N PRO A 28 4.90 -7.01 3.96
CA PRO A 28 4.75 -5.56 3.80
C PRO A 28 5.06 -5.11 2.36
N VAL A 29 4.40 -4.04 1.92
CA VAL A 29 4.72 -3.31 0.68
C VAL A 29 5.57 -2.06 0.93
N LEU A 30 5.54 -1.51 2.15
CA LEU A 30 6.45 -0.45 2.60
C LEU A 30 6.87 -0.72 4.05
N SER A 31 8.16 -0.58 4.33
CA SER A 31 8.76 -0.72 5.66
C SER A 31 9.64 0.50 5.97
N PRO A 32 9.85 0.85 7.24
CA PRO A 32 10.84 1.87 7.62
C PRO A 32 12.25 1.40 7.25
N GLU A 33 12.94 2.14 6.39
CA GLU A 33 14.30 1.82 5.91
C GLU A 33 15.24 3.04 5.95
N THR A 34 14.70 4.25 5.78
CA THR A 34 15.44 5.51 5.81
C THR A 34 15.50 6.13 7.21
N GLU A 35 16.43 7.07 7.42
CA GLU A 35 16.57 7.79 8.70
C GLU A 35 15.29 8.53 9.13
N TYR A 36 14.50 9.02 8.17
CA TYR A 36 13.25 9.73 8.44
C TYR A 36 12.13 8.82 8.97
N GLU A 37 12.17 7.51 8.67
CA GLU A 37 11.15 6.52 9.01
C GLU A 37 11.55 5.67 10.23
N ILE A 38 12.83 5.29 10.29
CA ILE A 38 13.44 4.66 11.47
C ILE A 38 13.43 5.67 12.62
N GLY A 39 13.66 6.95 12.33
CA GLY A 39 13.61 8.05 13.28
C GLY A 39 14.88 8.17 14.13
N LYS A 40 15.19 9.40 14.54
CA LYS A 40 16.38 9.71 15.34
C LYS A 40 15.99 10.13 16.75
N LYS A 41 16.70 9.58 17.75
CA LYS A 41 16.37 9.77 19.17
C LYS A 41 16.48 11.25 19.56
N GLY A 42 15.36 11.85 19.96
CA GLY A 42 15.26 13.26 20.33
C GLY A 42 14.84 14.20 19.19
N GLU A 43 14.72 13.68 17.96
CA GLU A 43 14.25 14.41 16.78
C GLU A 43 12.91 13.85 16.26
N SER A 44 12.64 12.55 16.45
CA SER A 44 11.41 11.90 16.01
C SER A 44 10.47 11.52 17.16
N TRP A 45 9.15 11.63 16.93
CA TRP A 45 8.12 11.30 17.92
C TRP A 45 7.94 9.80 18.17
N VAL A 46 7.83 8.99 17.11
CA VAL A 46 7.65 7.54 17.20
C VAL A 46 8.54 6.84 16.18
N PRO A 47 9.65 6.19 16.60
CA PRO A 47 10.59 5.57 15.66
C PRO A 47 10.03 4.28 15.02
N ASN A 48 10.52 3.96 13.83
CA ASN A 48 10.14 2.79 13.02
C ASN A 48 8.67 2.80 12.56
N VAL A 49 8.23 3.91 11.96
CA VAL A 49 6.85 4.08 11.46
C VAL A 49 6.84 4.55 10.01
N VAL A 50 6.08 3.85 9.18
CA VAL A 50 5.54 4.31 7.89
C VAL A 50 4.02 4.16 7.90
N PHE A 51 3.28 5.26 8.03
CA PHE A 51 1.82 5.26 8.21
C PHE A 51 1.13 5.98 7.05
N THR A 52 0.33 5.29 6.23
CA THR A 52 -0.31 5.93 5.07
C THR A 52 -1.38 6.93 5.47
N CYS A 53 -1.34 8.11 4.84
CA CYS A 53 -2.33 9.16 4.96
C CYS A 53 -3.28 9.20 3.75
N GLY A 54 -2.93 8.50 2.66
CA GLY A 54 -3.71 8.41 1.44
C GLY A 54 -2.86 7.96 0.25
N ALA A 55 -3.53 7.44 -0.78
CA ALA A 55 -2.94 7.16 -2.09
C ALA A 55 -3.77 7.87 -3.15
N VAL A 56 -3.12 8.52 -4.12
CA VAL A 56 -3.78 9.20 -5.23
C VAL A 56 -3.17 8.74 -6.57
N PRO A 57 -3.94 8.76 -7.67
CA PRO A 57 -3.38 8.65 -9.02
C PRO A 57 -2.26 9.68 -9.28
N ALA A 58 -1.21 9.30 -9.98
CA ALA A 58 -0.20 10.25 -10.48
C ALA A 58 -0.70 11.09 -11.68
N GLN A 59 -1.80 10.67 -12.31
CA GLN A 59 -2.50 11.35 -13.41
C GLN A 59 -3.99 11.41 -13.10
N ASP A 60 -4.69 12.47 -13.51
CA ASP A 60 -6.11 12.66 -13.23
C ASP A 60 -6.96 11.60 -13.96
N LYS A 61 -7.32 10.52 -13.24
CA LYS A 61 -7.98 9.33 -13.78
C LYS A 61 -8.75 8.62 -12.65
N GLU A 62 -10.05 8.39 -12.85
CA GLU A 62 -10.93 7.76 -11.84
C GLU A 62 -10.70 6.25 -11.67
N VAL A 63 -10.40 5.54 -12.76
CA VAL A 63 -10.18 4.08 -12.78
C VAL A 63 -8.77 3.79 -13.28
N LEU A 64 -7.96 3.15 -12.44
CA LEU A 64 -6.55 2.88 -12.74
C LEU A 64 -6.35 1.51 -13.38
N ASP A 65 -5.49 1.48 -14.40
CA ASP A 65 -4.98 0.26 -15.02
C ASP A 65 -3.70 -0.20 -14.29
N ALA A 66 -3.32 -1.46 -14.49
CA ALA A 66 -2.14 -2.03 -13.83
C ALA A 66 -0.81 -1.32 -14.14
N THR A 67 -0.74 -0.54 -15.22
CA THR A 67 0.43 0.25 -15.61
C THR A 67 0.49 1.63 -14.97
N ASP A 68 -0.62 2.10 -14.39
CA ASP A 68 -0.70 3.46 -13.85
C ASP A 68 0.07 3.57 -12.53
N GLU A 69 0.72 4.72 -12.35
CA GLU A 69 1.46 5.06 -11.13
C GLU A 69 0.53 5.70 -10.10
N ILE A 70 0.74 5.33 -8.83
CA ILE A 70 0.11 5.95 -7.67
C ILE A 70 1.15 6.67 -6.81
N LEU A 71 0.70 7.73 -6.16
CA LEU A 71 1.43 8.53 -5.19
C LEU A 71 0.88 8.20 -3.79
N VAL A 72 1.69 7.54 -2.96
CA VAL A 72 1.31 7.15 -1.58
C VAL A 72 1.96 8.12 -0.60
N TYR A 73 1.16 8.99 0.00
CA TYR A 73 1.60 9.88 1.05
C TYR A 73 1.56 9.17 2.39
N TYR A 74 2.66 9.23 3.16
CA TYR A 74 2.76 8.57 4.46
C TYR A 74 3.50 9.43 5.49
N GLY A 75 3.08 9.29 6.74
CA GLY A 75 3.82 9.78 7.90
C GLY A 75 5.03 8.89 8.17
N ALA A 76 6.20 9.50 8.28
CA ALA A 76 7.46 8.85 8.64
C ALA A 76 7.87 9.25 10.07
N ALA A 77 8.06 8.24 10.92
CA ALA A 77 8.39 8.36 12.34
C ALA A 77 7.50 9.31 13.17
N ASP A 78 6.22 9.46 12.81
CA ASP A 78 5.26 10.47 13.34
C ASP A 78 5.82 11.91 13.34
N THR A 79 6.69 12.24 12.38
CA THR A 79 7.47 13.49 12.36
C THR A 79 7.47 14.16 10.98
N HIS A 80 7.61 13.38 9.91
CA HIS A 80 7.68 13.89 8.53
C HIS A 80 6.52 13.38 7.70
N ILE A 81 6.16 14.11 6.63
CA ILE A 81 5.34 13.57 5.54
C ILE A 81 6.28 13.23 4.38
N CYS A 82 6.18 12.00 3.92
CA CYS A 82 6.97 11.45 2.83
C CYS A 82 6.03 10.94 1.72
N LEU A 83 6.62 10.69 0.55
CA LEU A 83 5.93 10.20 -0.64
C LEU A 83 6.66 8.97 -1.17
N ALA A 84 5.92 7.90 -1.42
CA ALA A 84 6.37 6.74 -2.20
C ALA A 84 5.59 6.68 -3.52
N THR A 85 6.20 6.15 -4.56
CA THR A 85 5.52 5.86 -5.84
C THR A 85 5.65 4.38 -6.20
N GLY A 86 4.77 3.91 -7.08
CA GLY A 86 4.74 2.54 -7.55
C GLY A 86 3.52 2.33 -8.45
N ARG A 87 3.46 1.22 -9.19
CA ARG A 87 2.35 0.95 -10.12
C ARG A 87 1.28 0.10 -9.46
N VAL A 88 0.02 0.30 -9.86
CA VAL A 88 -1.12 -0.49 -9.35
C VAL A 88 -0.91 -1.99 -9.55
N GLY A 89 -0.33 -2.40 -10.69
CA GLY A 89 -0.01 -3.79 -10.99
C GLY A 89 1.10 -4.41 -10.15
N GLU A 90 1.90 -3.62 -9.44
CA GLU A 90 2.99 -4.09 -8.57
C GLU A 90 2.50 -4.40 -7.15
N LEU A 91 1.35 -3.85 -6.75
CA LEU A 91 0.72 -4.13 -5.45
C LEU A 91 0.23 -5.59 -5.34
N LEU A 92 -0.17 -6.19 -6.46
CA LEU A 92 -0.81 -7.51 -6.52
C LEU A 92 -0.01 -8.47 -7.40
N PRO A 93 0.31 -9.69 -6.93
CA PRO A 93 0.95 -10.70 -7.78
C PRO A 93 0.14 -10.99 -9.05
N GLU A 94 0.81 -11.23 -10.18
CA GLU A 94 0.16 -11.55 -11.47
C GLU A 94 -0.89 -12.66 -11.33
N SER A 95 -0.56 -13.73 -10.61
CA SER A 95 -1.46 -14.86 -10.39
C SER A 95 -2.78 -14.44 -9.74
N VAL A 96 -2.75 -13.53 -8.77
CA VAL A 96 -3.94 -13.00 -8.09
C VAL A 96 -4.76 -12.15 -9.04
N ARG A 97 -4.10 -11.30 -9.86
CA ARG A 97 -4.78 -10.48 -10.88
C ARG A 97 -5.50 -11.37 -11.89
N GLN A 98 -4.84 -12.39 -12.42
CA GLN A 98 -5.44 -13.33 -13.37
C GLN A 98 -6.58 -14.16 -12.76
N GLU A 99 -6.46 -14.60 -11.49
CA GLU A 99 -7.54 -15.34 -10.81
C GLU A 99 -8.81 -14.50 -10.64
N VAL A 100 -8.67 -13.23 -10.23
CA VAL A 100 -9.81 -12.32 -10.03
C VAL A 100 -10.46 -11.96 -11.38
N MET A 101 -9.66 -11.62 -12.39
CA MET A 101 -10.20 -11.34 -13.74
C MET A 101 -10.86 -12.55 -14.38
N GLY A 102 -10.30 -13.76 -14.19
CA GLY A 102 -10.87 -15.01 -14.69
C GLY A 102 -12.22 -15.35 -14.05
N LYS A 103 -12.40 -15.10 -12.74
CA LYS A 103 -13.68 -15.29 -12.05
C LYS A 103 -14.79 -14.40 -12.61
N ASN A 104 -14.47 -13.15 -12.97
CA ASN A 104 -15.44 -12.24 -13.57
C ASN A 104 -15.87 -12.67 -14.99
N LEU A 105 -15.00 -13.39 -15.73
CA LEU A 105 -15.39 -13.98 -17.02
C LEU A 105 -16.28 -15.23 -16.90
N CYS A 106 -16.27 -15.93 -15.76
CA CYS A 106 -17.09 -17.13 -15.54
C CYS A 106 -18.52 -16.83 -15.03
N HIS A 107 -18.88 -15.55 -14.88
CA HIS A 107 -20.20 -15.10 -14.44
C HIS A 107 -20.98 -14.34 -15.53
N LEU A 108 -20.55 -14.46 -16.78
CA LEU A 108 -21.21 -13.99 -18.01
C LEU A 108 -21.57 -15.18 -18.92
#